data_AF-A0A8C2KYD8-F1
#
_entry.id   AF-A0A8C2KYD8-F1
#
_cell.length_a   1.000
_cell.length_b   1.000
_cell.length_c   1.000
_cell.angle_alpha   90.00
_cell.angle_beta   90.00
_cell.angle_gamma   90.00
#
_symmetry.space_group_name_H-M   'P 1'
#
loop_
_entity.id
_entity.type
_entity.pdbx_description
1 polymer ?
#
loop_
_entity_poly.entity_id
_entity_poly.type
_entity_poly.pdbx_seq_one_letter_code
_entity_poly.pdbx_strand_id
1 'polypeptide(L)'
;MFSAIKTLHQGVDVCINNAGLAHNEPLLSGRTEGWRNMIDVNILALAICTREAYQSMKERHVDDGHIININSMGGHRMVPSADEHFYCATKYAVTAMTEGLRQELREAKTHIRATEQSVTQKHKTSGSLNHLQTKELQ
;
A
#
# COMPACT_ATOMS: atom_id res chain seq x y z
N MET A 1 2.70 9.28 -16.70
CA MET A 1 3.83 8.95 -15.80
C MET A 1 4.79 7.94 -16.41
N PHE A 2 4.41 6.67 -16.61
CA PHE A 2 5.33 5.63 -17.13
C PHE A 2 5.94 5.95 -18.52
N SER A 3 5.20 6.63 -19.40
CA SER A 3 5.75 7.16 -20.66
C SER A 3 6.97 8.09 -20.42
N ALA A 4 6.88 9.02 -19.45
CA ALA A 4 8.00 9.90 -19.11
C ALA A 4 9.17 9.13 -18.50
N ILE A 5 8.92 8.11 -17.67
CA ILE A 5 9.97 7.24 -17.12
C ILE A 5 10.69 6.50 -18.26
N LYS A 6 9.96 5.96 -19.24
CA LYS A 6 10.53 5.29 -20.41
C LYS A 6 11.43 6.24 -21.21
N THR A 7 11.00 7.48 -21.41
CA THR A 7 11.80 8.49 -22.14
C THR A 7 13.05 8.94 -21.38
N LEU A 8 12.94 9.17 -20.07
CA LEU A 8 14.00 9.80 -19.28
C LEU A 8 14.97 8.80 -18.64
N HIS A 9 14.49 7.59 -18.34
CA HIS A 9 15.20 6.59 -17.54
C HIS A 9 15.18 5.19 -18.17
N GLN A 10 14.76 5.08 -19.43
CA GLN A 10 14.72 3.84 -20.20
C GLN A 10 13.76 2.76 -19.67
N GLY A 11 13.08 2.96 -18.55
CA GLY A 11 12.06 2.04 -18.02
C GLY A 11 12.17 1.81 -16.52
N VAL A 12 11.51 0.74 -16.05
CA VAL A 12 11.45 0.37 -14.63
C VAL A 12 11.92 -1.07 -14.43
N ASP A 13 12.99 -1.28 -13.66
CA ASP A 13 13.43 -2.60 -13.22
C ASP A 13 12.91 -2.95 -11.81
N VAL A 14 12.69 -1.93 -10.99
CA VAL A 14 12.11 -2.05 -9.65
C VAL A 14 10.97 -1.07 -9.45
N CYS A 15 9.80 -1.57 -9.07
CA CYS A 15 8.63 -0.75 -8.74
C CYS A 15 8.30 -0.89 -7.26
N ILE A 16 8.15 0.24 -6.55
CA ILE A 16 7.74 0.25 -5.15
C ILE A 16 6.39 0.96 -5.04
N ASN A 17 5.32 0.18 -4.89
CA ASN A 17 3.97 0.68 -4.65
C ASN A 17 3.83 1.08 -3.18
N ASN A 18 4.32 2.27 -2.85
CA ASN A 18 4.26 2.83 -1.50
C ASN A 18 3.06 3.77 -1.27
N ALA A 19 2.57 4.44 -2.32
CA ALA A 19 1.50 5.41 -2.18
C ALA A 19 0.27 4.76 -1.54
N GLY A 20 -0.25 5.40 -0.49
CA GLY A 20 -1.40 4.92 0.25
C GLY A 20 -1.85 5.95 1.28
N LEU A 21 -3.14 5.94 1.59
CA LEU A 21 -3.74 6.83 2.57
C LEU A 21 -4.80 6.12 3.41
N ALA A 22 -5.15 6.72 4.54
CA ALA A 22 -6.21 6.27 5.42
C ALA A 22 -7.12 7.47 5.72
N HIS A 23 -8.43 7.23 5.75
CA HIS A 23 -9.42 8.19 6.24
C HIS A 23 -10.18 7.56 7.40
N ASN A 24 -10.49 8.36 8.41
CA ASN A 24 -11.33 7.94 9.55
C ASN A 24 -12.80 7.91 9.10
N GLU A 25 -13.18 6.83 8.41
CA GLU A 25 -14.51 6.67 7.82
C GLU A 25 -15.07 5.30 8.24
N PRO A 26 -15.67 5.19 9.44
CA PRO A 26 -16.22 3.94 9.98
C PRO A 26 -17.25 3.31 9.06
N LEU A 27 -17.35 1.98 9.04
CA LEU A 27 -18.30 1.27 8.16
C LEU A 27 -19.77 1.63 8.40
N LEU A 28 -20.14 2.06 9.62
CA LEU A 28 -21.53 2.37 9.97
C LEU A 28 -21.95 3.82 9.66
N SER A 29 -21.00 4.74 9.48
CA SER A 29 -21.29 6.18 9.40
C SER A 29 -20.35 6.97 8.48
N GLY A 30 -19.37 6.30 7.88
CA GLY A 30 -18.36 6.90 7.04
C GLY A 30 -18.91 7.40 5.70
N ARG A 31 -18.25 8.40 5.16
CA ARG A 31 -18.56 9.01 3.87
C ARG A 31 -18.02 8.15 2.75
N THR A 32 -18.87 7.85 1.78
CA THR A 32 -18.49 7.09 0.57
C THR A 32 -17.33 7.72 -0.18
N GLU A 33 -17.17 9.05 -0.15
CA GLU A 33 -16.05 9.74 -0.80
C GLU A 33 -14.69 9.33 -0.23
N GLY A 34 -14.56 9.23 1.10
CA GLY A 34 -13.32 8.78 1.73
C GLY A 34 -13.01 7.32 1.39
N TRP A 35 -14.02 6.47 1.32
CA TRP A 35 -13.89 5.09 0.86
C TRP A 35 -13.43 4.98 -0.60
N ARG A 36 -14.04 5.76 -1.51
CA ARG A 36 -13.62 5.81 -2.92
C ARG A 36 -12.18 6.26 -3.05
N ASN A 37 -11.79 7.32 -2.35
CA ASN A 37 -10.41 7.80 -2.37
C ASN A 37 -9.42 6.72 -1.87
N MET A 38 -9.76 5.99 -0.80
CA MET A 38 -8.97 4.86 -0.33
C MET A 38 -8.87 3.73 -1.37
N ILE A 39 -9.96 3.39 -2.07
CA ILE A 39 -9.95 2.40 -3.16
C ILE A 39 -9.05 2.89 -4.31
N ASP A 40 -9.25 4.12 -4.76
CA ASP A 40 -8.55 4.69 -5.90
C ASP A 40 -7.03 4.70 -5.67
N VAL A 41 -6.59 5.10 -4.47
CA VAL A 41 -5.17 5.19 -4.15
C VAL A 41 -4.59 3.85 -3.70
N ASN A 42 -5.20 3.15 -2.74
CA ASN A 42 -4.57 1.98 -2.13
C ASN A 42 -4.70 0.71 -2.98
N ILE A 43 -5.70 0.64 -3.87
CA ILE A 43 -6.00 -0.54 -4.68
C ILE A 43 -5.78 -0.26 -6.16
N LEU A 44 -6.55 0.68 -6.73
CA LEU A 44 -6.57 0.87 -8.18
C LEU A 44 -5.25 1.41 -8.70
N ALA A 45 -4.68 2.45 -8.07
CA ALA A 45 -3.39 2.98 -8.46
C ALA A 45 -2.26 1.96 -8.32
N LEU A 46 -2.28 1.13 -7.27
CA LEU A 46 -1.31 0.04 -7.08
C LEU A 46 -1.41 -1.00 -8.20
N ALA A 47 -2.62 -1.43 -8.55
CA ALA A 47 -2.85 -2.38 -9.64
C ALA A 47 -2.37 -1.81 -10.99
N ILE A 48 -2.68 -0.54 -11.27
CA ILE A 48 -2.22 0.15 -12.48
C ILE A 48 -0.69 0.20 -12.51
N CYS A 49 -0.04 0.68 -11.45
CA CYS A 49 1.43 0.80 -11.40
C CYS A 49 2.12 -0.56 -11.53
N THR A 50 1.56 -1.62 -10.93
CA THR A 50 2.02 -3.00 -11.07
C THR A 50 1.99 -3.45 -12.52
N ARG A 51 0.85 -3.26 -13.21
CA ARG A 51 0.69 -3.61 -14.62
C ARG A 51 1.70 -2.87 -15.48
N GLU A 52 1.79 -1.55 -15.34
CA GLU A 52 2.69 -0.73 -16.16
C GLU A 52 4.17 -1.05 -15.89
N ALA A 53 4.54 -1.36 -14.64
CA ALA A 53 5.90 -1.80 -14.30
C ALA A 53 6.24 -3.14 -14.96
N TYR A 54 5.34 -4.12 -14.87
CA TYR A 54 5.53 -5.41 -15.53
C TYR A 54 5.64 -5.25 -17.06
N GLN A 55 4.78 -4.46 -17.70
CA GLN A 55 4.89 -4.20 -19.14
C GLN A 55 6.23 -3.53 -19.48
N SER A 56 6.68 -2.56 -18.67
CA SER A 56 7.99 -1.93 -18.87
C SER A 56 9.14 -2.93 -18.78
N MET A 57 9.14 -3.86 -17.82
CA MET A 57 10.16 -4.92 -17.73
C MET A 57 10.08 -5.86 -18.93
N LYS A 58 8.88 -6.33 -19.27
CA LYS A 58 8.63 -7.26 -20.37
C LYS A 58 9.07 -6.70 -21.72
N GLU A 59 8.71 -5.47 -22.05
CA GLU A 59 9.08 -4.80 -23.31
C GLU A 59 10.60 -4.66 -23.49
N ARG A 60 11.35 -4.66 -22.39
CA ARG A 60 12.80 -4.48 -22.38
C ARG A 60 13.56 -5.78 -22.11
N HIS A 61 12.87 -6.91 -22.04
CA HIS A 61 13.45 -8.21 -21.71
C HIS A 61 14.17 -8.26 -20.35
N VAL A 62 13.67 -7.51 -19.37
CA VAL A 62 14.13 -7.59 -17.98
C VAL A 62 13.40 -8.73 -17.30
N ASP A 63 14.16 -9.69 -16.77
CA ASP A 63 13.62 -10.89 -16.13
C ASP A 63 13.99 -11.00 -14.64
N ASP A 64 14.88 -10.15 -14.11
CA ASP A 64 15.30 -10.16 -12.71
C ASP A 64 14.71 -8.99 -11.88
N GLY A 65 13.68 -8.34 -12.43
CA GLY A 65 13.01 -7.19 -11.82
C GLY A 65 12.25 -7.50 -10.53
N HIS A 66 11.74 -6.46 -9.87
CA HIS A 66 11.04 -6.59 -8.59
C HIS A 66 9.90 -5.58 -8.43
N ILE A 67 8.71 -6.08 -8.10
CA ILE A 67 7.57 -5.26 -7.67
C ILE A 67 7.38 -5.43 -6.16
N ILE A 68 7.44 -4.34 -5.41
CA ILE A 68 7.35 -4.30 -3.95
C ILE A 68 6.11 -3.51 -3.55
N ASN A 69 5.17 -4.15 -2.88
CA ASN A 69 3.95 -3.53 -2.38
C ASN A 69 4.08 -3.19 -0.90
N ILE A 70 3.88 -1.92 -0.52
CA ILE A 70 3.92 -1.52 0.89
C ILE A 70 2.57 -1.78 1.55
N ASN A 71 2.59 -2.68 2.51
CA ASN A 71 1.43 -3.11 3.26
C ASN A 71 1.50 -2.63 4.73
N SER A 72 0.56 -3.09 5.55
CA SER A 72 0.40 -2.75 6.95
C SER A 72 0.06 -4.01 7.73
N MET A 73 0.24 -3.98 9.05
CA MET A 73 -0.37 -4.98 9.94
C MET A 73 -1.89 -5.11 9.72
N GLY A 74 -2.55 -4.01 9.34
CA GLY A 74 -3.97 -3.99 8.98
C GLY A 74 -4.31 -4.80 7.72
N GLY A 75 -3.33 -5.23 6.93
CA GLY A 75 -3.52 -6.14 5.79
C GLY A 75 -3.45 -7.63 6.16
N HIS A 76 -3.16 -7.95 7.42
CA HIS A 76 -3.03 -9.33 7.92
C HIS A 76 -3.92 -9.62 9.13
N ARG A 77 -4.31 -8.59 9.86
CA ARG A 77 -5.25 -8.69 10.98
C ARG A 77 -6.08 -7.44 11.07
N MET A 78 -7.30 -7.59 11.58
CA MET A 78 -8.11 -6.44 11.92
C MET A 78 -7.62 -5.77 13.20
N VAL A 79 -7.58 -4.44 13.17
CA VAL A 79 -7.33 -3.61 14.36
C VAL A 79 -8.65 -3.29 15.04
N PRO A 80 -8.70 -3.17 16.38
CA PRO A 80 -9.91 -2.83 17.12
C PRO A 80 -10.19 -1.32 17.09
N SER A 81 -10.27 -0.74 15.89
CA SER A 81 -10.50 0.70 15.66
C SER A 81 -11.42 0.86 14.45
N ALA A 82 -12.65 1.32 14.71
CA ALA A 82 -13.68 1.46 13.68
C ALA A 82 -13.25 2.38 12.53
N ASP A 83 -12.50 3.43 12.85
CA ASP A 83 -11.96 4.40 11.89
C ASP A 83 -10.96 3.75 10.90
N GLU A 84 -10.32 2.65 11.28
CA GLU A 84 -9.31 1.96 10.46
C GLU A 84 -9.87 0.77 9.69
N HIS A 85 -11.13 0.37 9.92
CA HIS A 85 -11.66 -0.87 9.36
C HIS A 85 -11.66 -0.89 7.82
N PHE A 86 -12.09 0.19 7.19
CA PHE A 86 -12.09 0.29 5.73
C PHE A 86 -10.66 0.34 5.18
N TYR A 87 -9.76 1.07 5.84
CA TYR A 87 -8.35 1.08 5.49
C TYR A 87 -7.74 -0.34 5.56
N CYS A 88 -8.00 -1.09 6.62
CA CYS A 88 -7.57 -2.48 6.75
C CYS A 88 -8.10 -3.33 5.59
N ALA A 89 -9.36 -3.20 5.22
CA ALA A 89 -9.91 -3.89 4.05
C ALA A 89 -9.11 -3.59 2.77
N THR A 90 -8.71 -2.32 2.54
CA THR A 90 -7.84 -2.00 1.40
C THR A 90 -6.45 -2.65 1.48
N LYS A 91 -5.90 -2.79 2.68
CA LYS A 91 -4.60 -3.46 2.90
C LYS A 91 -4.68 -4.98 2.79
N TYR A 92 -5.81 -5.59 3.15
CA TYR A 92 -6.09 -6.99 2.82
C TYR A 92 -6.15 -7.21 1.30
N ALA A 93 -6.72 -6.26 0.55
CA ALA A 93 -6.68 -6.32 -0.90
C ALA A 93 -5.24 -6.27 -1.43
N VAL A 94 -4.35 -5.47 -0.84
CA VAL A 94 -2.91 -5.48 -1.19
C VAL A 94 -2.28 -6.85 -0.96
N THR A 95 -2.57 -7.51 0.15
CA THR A 95 -2.12 -8.89 0.44
C THR A 95 -2.57 -9.85 -0.66
N ALA A 96 -3.86 -9.84 -0.98
CA ALA A 96 -4.45 -10.71 -2.00
C ALA A 96 -3.87 -10.43 -3.40
N MET A 97 -3.76 -9.16 -3.80
CA MET A 97 -3.19 -8.77 -5.09
C MET A 97 -1.71 -9.16 -5.20
N THR A 98 -0.94 -9.06 -4.11
CA THR A 98 0.47 -9.47 -4.13
C THR A 98 0.59 -10.98 -4.36
N GLU A 99 -0.27 -11.79 -3.74
CA GLU A 99 -0.26 -13.23 -3.99
C GLU A 99 -0.75 -13.58 -5.40
N GLY A 100 -1.80 -12.92 -5.89
CA GLY A 100 -2.25 -13.06 -7.27
C GLY A 100 -1.14 -12.74 -8.28
N LEU A 101 -0.43 -11.63 -8.08
CA LEU A 101 0.70 -11.24 -8.93
C LEU A 101 1.80 -12.30 -8.92
N ARG A 102 2.12 -12.89 -7.75
CA ARG A 102 3.11 -13.99 -7.70
C ARG A 102 2.66 -15.19 -8.52
N GLN A 103 1.37 -15.51 -8.56
CA GLN A 103 0.83 -16.59 -9.38
C GLN A 103 0.97 -16.27 -10.87
N GLU A 104 0.56 -15.07 -11.28
CA GLU A 104 0.68 -14.60 -12.68
C GLU A 104 2.13 -14.61 -13.16
N LEU A 105 3.09 -14.15 -12.34
CA LEU A 105 4.51 -14.14 -12.68
C LEU A 105 5.10 -15.56 -12.82
N ARG A 106 4.64 -16.51 -11.98
CA ARG A 106 5.01 -17.93 -12.08
C ARG A 106 4.45 -18.56 -13.34
N GLU A 107 3.19 -18.29 -13.68
CA GLU A 107 2.54 -18.80 -14.90
C GLU A 107 3.22 -18.26 -16.16
N ALA A 108 3.60 -16.98 -16.14
CA ALA A 108 4.37 -16.34 -17.19
C ALA A 108 5.85 -16.84 -17.27
N LYS A 109 6.29 -17.69 -16.33
CA LYS A 109 7.65 -18.24 -16.24
C LYS A 109 8.75 -17.17 -16.21
N THR A 110 8.48 -16.06 -15.52
CA THR A 110 9.45 -14.98 -15.32
C THR A 110 10.23 -15.17 -14.02
N HIS A 111 11.43 -14.61 -13.95
CA HIS A 111 12.21 -14.49 -12.71
C HIS A 111 11.91 -13.19 -11.93
N ILE A 112 10.97 -12.37 -12.44
CA ILE A 112 10.51 -11.15 -11.78
C ILE A 112 9.86 -11.54 -10.44
N ARG A 113 10.22 -10.81 -9.39
CA ARG A 113 9.73 -11.05 -8.03
C ARG A 113 8.61 -10.10 -7.68
N ALA A 114 7.67 -10.59 -6.88
CA ALA A 114 6.68 -9.77 -6.19
C ALA A 114 6.78 -10.00 -4.68
N THR A 115 6.99 -8.92 -3.92
CA THR A 115 6.97 -8.96 -2.46
C THR A 115 6.02 -7.93 -1.89
N GLU A 116 5.55 -8.19 -0.69
CA GLU A 116 4.94 -7.16 0.13
C GLU A 116 5.76 -6.96 1.39
N GLN A 117 5.77 -5.74 1.90
CA GLN A 117 6.45 -5.37 3.14
C GLN A 117 5.46 -4.70 4.07
N SER A 118 5.16 -5.35 5.19
CA SER A 118 4.27 -4.82 6.21
C SER A 118 5.04 -3.95 7.18
N VAL A 119 4.80 -2.65 7.13
CA VAL A 119 5.37 -1.69 8.07
C VAL A 119 4.41 -1.41 9.20
N THR A 120 4.91 -1.39 10.43
CA THR A 120 4.16 -0.87 11.57
C THR A 120 4.28 0.65 11.52
N GLN A 121 3.15 1.37 11.48
CA GLN A 121 3.21 2.78 11.86
C GLN A 121 3.69 2.83 13.32
N LYS A 122 4.86 3.42 13.57
CA LYS A 122 5.17 3.87 14.93
C LYS A 122 4.04 4.82 15.31
N HIS A 123 3.36 4.55 16.42
CA HIS A 123 2.40 5.47 17.03
C HIS A 123 3.01 6.88 16.97
N LYS A 124 2.41 7.79 16.19
CA LYS A 124 2.57 9.21 16.49
C LYS A 124 1.80 9.40 17.79
N THR A 125 2.49 9.32 18.93
CA THR A 125 2.03 9.97 20.14
C THR A 125 1.95 11.46 19.80
N SER A 126 0.79 11.92 19.34
CA SER A 126 0.42 13.31 19.44
C SER A 126 0.37 13.61 20.94
N GLY A 127 1.49 14.03 21.50
CA GLY A 127 1.58 14.44 22.89
C GLY A 127 0.65 15.62 23.12
N SER A 128 -0.54 15.34 23.63
CA SER A 128 -1.30 16.27 24.45
C SER A 128 -0.55 16.39 25.79
N LEU A 129 0.55 17.15 25.80
CA LEU A 129 1.15 17.66 27.02
C LEU A 129 0.27 18.81 27.48
N ASN A 130 -0.79 18.50 28.25
CA ASN A 130 -1.53 19.48 29.05
C ASN A 130 -2.45 18.79 30.07
N HIS A 131 -1.89 17.99 30.99
CA HIS A 131 -2.53 17.78 32.30
C HIS A 131 -1.57 17.20 33.36
N LEU A 132 -0.60 17.99 33.80
CA LEU A 132 0.07 17.79 35.09
C LEU A 132 0.18 19.15 35.79
N GLN A 133 -0.94 19.62 36.32
CA GLN A 133 -0.95 20.61 37.39
C GLN A 133 -1.05 19.88 38.73
N THR A 134 0.04 19.98 39.49
CA THR A 134 0.09 20.12 40.96
C THR A 134 -0.75 19.17 41.80
N LYS A 135 -0.13 18.08 42.27
CA LYS A 135 -0.28 17.59 43.65
C LYS A 135 1.00 16.86 44.06
N GLU A 136 1.86 17.54 44.83
CA GLU A 136 2.67 17.00 45.93
C GLU A 136 3.66 18.09 46.38
N LEU A 137 3.25 18.85 47.39
CA LEU A 137 4.08 19.53 48.38
C LEU A 137 3.12 20.06 49.45
N GLN A 138 2.71 19.16 50.36
CA GLN A 138 2.35 19.41 51.76
C GLN A 138 2.28 18.06 52.47
#